data_AF-A0A5E5BGQ9-F1
#
_entry.id   AF-A0A5E5BGQ9-F1
#
_cell.length_a   1.000
_cell.length_b   1.000
_cell.length_c   1.000
_cell.angle_alpha   90.00
_cell.angle_beta   90.00
_cell.angle_gamma   90.00
#
_symmetry.space_group_name_H-M   'P 1'
#
loop_
_entity.id
_entity.type
_entity.pdbx_description
1 polymer ?
#
loop_
_entity_poly.entity_id
_entity_poly.type
_entity_poly.pdbx_seq_one_letter_code
_entity_poly.pdbx_strand_id
1 'polypeptide(L)'
;MERLTFEDVKRMTFEELEAIDDPVDLAHIGALSPLLVRYVVRTGQLHLRYDGVALPALLEAINKAVPVTRLPPEVWRKIPFATRDDDVDAYLDRLQANVSGALRPH
;
A
#
# COMPACT_ATOMS: atom_id res chain seq x y z
N MET A 1 13.74 14.96 -12.76
CA MET A 1 13.21 14.42 -11.50
C MET A 1 13.97 13.15 -11.20
N GLU A 2 14.54 13.04 -9.99
CA GLU A 2 15.10 11.77 -9.52
C GLU A 2 13.95 10.78 -9.31
N ARG A 3 14.18 9.53 -9.70
CA ARG A 3 13.17 8.47 -9.53
C ARG A 3 13.17 8.04 -8.07
N LEU A 4 12.00 8.04 -7.43
CA LEU A 4 11.85 7.50 -6.09
C LEU A 4 12.23 6.02 -6.06
N THR A 5 12.95 5.61 -5.02
CA THR A 5 13.23 4.21 -4.72
C THR A 5 12.36 3.71 -3.58
N PHE A 6 12.31 2.38 -3.40
CA PHE A 6 11.58 1.79 -2.28
C PHE A 6 12.16 2.23 -0.92
N GLU A 7 13.48 2.41 -0.84
CA GLU A 7 14.14 2.86 0.38
C GLU A 7 13.86 4.34 0.69
N ASP A 8 13.62 5.17 -0.32
CA ASP A 8 13.17 6.55 -0.12
C ASP A 8 11.76 6.55 0.49
N VAL A 9 10.84 5.75 -0.07
CA VAL A 9 9.46 5.65 0.44
C VAL A 9 9.42 5.09 1.87
N LYS A 10 10.31 4.15 2.23
CA LYS A 10 10.40 3.66 3.61
C LYS A 10 10.79 4.74 4.61
N ARG A 11 11.47 5.80 4.18
CA ARG A 11 11.88 6.92 5.05
C ARG A 11 10.83 8.02 5.14
N MET A 12 9.78 7.94 4.34
CA MET A 12 8.69 8.92 4.35
C MET A 12 7.75 8.70 5.56
N THR A 13 6.98 9.74 5.83
CA THR A 13 5.76 9.68 6.62
C THR A 13 4.57 9.25 5.75
N PHE A 14 3.46 8.88 6.40
CA PHE A 14 2.22 8.62 5.67
C PHE A 14 1.72 9.86 4.91
N GLU A 15 1.90 11.06 5.47
CA GLU A 15 1.52 12.33 4.86
C GLU A 15 2.35 12.64 3.60
N GLU A 16 3.66 12.41 3.64
CA GLU A 16 4.53 12.57 2.47
C GLU A 16 4.16 11.58 1.35
N LEU A 17 3.86 10.33 1.70
CA LEU A 17 3.40 9.33 0.73
C LEU A 17 2.01 9.67 0.16
N GLU A 18 1.13 10.25 0.97
CA GLU A 18 -0.17 10.75 0.54
C GLU A 18 -0.03 11.89 -0.48
N ALA A 19 0.93 12.80 -0.25
CA ALA A 19 1.17 13.99 -1.07
C ALA A 19 1.72 13.69 -2.48
N ILE A 20 2.16 12.45 -2.75
CA ILE A 20 2.60 12.06 -4.11
C ILE A 20 1.38 12.04 -5.04
N ASP A 21 1.32 12.97 -5.98
CA ASP A 21 0.18 13.11 -6.88
C ASP A 21 0.22 12.16 -8.07
N ASP A 22 1.38 11.98 -8.68
CA ASP A 22 1.53 11.10 -9.83
C ASP A 22 1.79 9.66 -9.37
N PRO A 23 0.86 8.71 -9.61
CA PRO A 23 1.09 7.31 -9.26
C PRO A 23 2.20 6.66 -10.09
N VAL A 24 2.62 7.26 -11.20
CA VAL A 24 3.77 6.79 -12.01
C VAL A 24 5.05 6.82 -11.18
N ASP A 25 5.22 7.82 -10.30
CA ASP A 25 6.37 7.93 -9.41
C ASP A 25 6.47 6.72 -8.47
N LEU A 26 5.34 6.14 -8.08
CA LEU A 26 5.28 4.93 -7.24
C LEU A 26 5.33 3.64 -8.06
N ALA A 27 4.74 3.62 -9.26
CA ALA A 27 4.73 2.44 -10.12
C ALA A 27 6.14 2.01 -10.56
N HIS A 28 7.07 2.96 -10.68
CA HIS A 28 8.46 2.70 -11.05
C HIS A 28 9.30 2.01 -9.97
N ILE A 29 8.81 1.97 -8.72
CA ILE A 29 9.53 1.35 -7.58
C ILE A 29 9.63 -0.17 -7.72
N GLY A 30 8.76 -0.79 -8.52
CA GLY A 30 8.73 -2.25 -8.70
C GLY A 30 8.08 -3.01 -7.53
N ALA A 31 7.45 -2.28 -6.60
CA ALA A 31 6.67 -2.83 -5.50
C ALA A 31 5.26 -2.22 -5.51
N LEU A 32 4.25 -3.02 -5.23
CA LEU A 32 2.86 -2.56 -5.17
C LEU A 32 2.50 -1.92 -3.82
N SER A 33 3.29 -2.18 -2.77
CA SER A 33 3.01 -1.68 -1.42
C SER A 33 2.90 -0.16 -1.32
N PRO A 34 3.72 0.70 -1.97
CA PRO A 34 3.55 2.14 -1.88
C PRO A 34 2.20 2.61 -2.43
N LEU A 35 1.77 2.04 -3.56
CA LEU A 35 0.48 2.35 -4.19
C LEU A 35 -0.70 1.95 -3.29
N LEU A 36 -0.63 0.78 -2.67
CA LEU A 36 -1.66 0.29 -1.75
C LEU A 36 -1.72 1.12 -0.46
N VAL A 37 -0.57 1.46 0.12
CA VAL A 37 -0.55 2.31 1.32
C VAL A 37 -1.07 3.70 0.99
N ARG A 38 -0.65 4.31 -0.12
CA ARG A 38 -1.17 5.60 -0.58
C ARG A 38 -2.69 5.58 -0.75
N TYR A 39 -3.23 4.52 -1.37
CA TYR A 39 -4.67 4.33 -1.49
C TYR A 39 -5.36 4.33 -0.11
N VAL A 40 -4.83 3.55 0.83
CA VAL A 40 -5.38 3.40 2.18
C VAL A 40 -5.33 4.74 2.94
N VAL A 41 -4.27 5.52 2.79
CA VAL A 41 -4.16 6.85 3.42
C VAL A 41 -5.16 7.83 2.81
N ARG A 42 -5.15 8.01 1.48
CA ARG A 42 -6.05 8.95 0.78
C ARG A 42 -7.53 8.64 0.94
N THR A 43 -7.87 7.38 1.22
CA THR A 43 -9.27 6.95 1.45
C THR A 43 -9.64 6.88 2.93
N GLY A 44 -8.78 7.35 3.84
CA GLY A 44 -9.04 7.41 5.29
C GLY A 44 -9.10 6.06 5.98
N GLN A 45 -8.50 5.02 5.40
CA GLN A 45 -8.57 3.63 5.88
C GLN A 45 -7.40 3.20 6.75
N LEU A 46 -6.37 4.03 6.90
CA LEU A 46 -5.13 3.66 7.59
C LEU A 46 -5.41 3.19 9.02
N HIS A 47 -6.09 4.02 9.82
CA HIS A 47 -6.41 3.69 11.22
C HIS A 47 -7.41 2.54 11.36
N LEU A 48 -8.22 2.27 10.35
CA LEU A 48 -9.17 1.15 10.39
C LEU A 48 -8.48 -0.20 10.16
N ARG A 49 -7.40 -0.21 9.36
CA ARG A 49 -6.76 -1.46 8.89
C ARG A 49 -5.42 -1.75 9.56
N TYR A 50 -4.63 -0.72 9.84
CA TYR A 50 -3.22 -0.82 10.20
C TYR A 50 -2.85 0.14 11.34
N ASP A 51 -3.75 0.30 12.31
CA ASP A 51 -3.52 1.22 13.43
C ASP A 51 -2.22 0.91 14.18
N GLY A 52 -1.46 1.97 14.48
CA GLY A 52 -0.17 1.87 15.17
C GLY A 52 0.96 1.18 14.38
N VAL A 53 0.77 0.81 13.11
CA VAL A 53 1.81 0.18 12.29
C VAL A 53 2.68 1.24 11.61
N ALA A 54 3.99 1.18 11.83
CA ALA A 54 4.93 2.07 11.16
C ALA A 54 4.98 1.80 9.64
N LEU A 55 5.11 2.87 8.83
CA LEU A 55 5.15 2.77 7.36
C LEU A 55 6.15 1.71 6.84
N PRO A 56 7.42 1.65 7.28
CA PRO A 56 8.35 0.63 6.80
C PRO A 56 7.85 -0.79 7.06
N ALA A 57 7.31 -1.05 8.26
CA ALA A 57 6.81 -2.38 8.62
C ALA A 57 5.57 -2.74 7.78
N LEU A 58 4.69 -1.77 7.53
CA LEU A 58 3.51 -1.97 6.69
C LEU A 58 3.89 -2.28 5.23
N LEU A 59 4.83 -1.53 4.65
CA LEU A 59 5.30 -1.75 3.27
C LEU A 59 5.89 -3.15 3.10
N GLU A 60 6.74 -3.57 4.02
CA GLU A 60 7.37 -4.91 4.01
C GLU A 60 6.32 -6.02 4.20
N ALA A 61 5.37 -5.83 5.13
CA ALA A 61 4.31 -6.80 5.36
C ALA A 61 3.38 -6.95 4.14
N ILE A 62 3.04 -5.84 3.48
CA ILE A 62 2.27 -5.86 2.22
C ILE A 62 3.07 -6.55 1.11
N ASN A 63 4.36 -6.27 0.96
CA ASN A 63 5.20 -6.94 -0.04
C ASN A 63 5.23 -8.46 0.14
N LYS A 64 5.21 -8.94 1.39
CA LYS A 64 5.10 -10.38 1.70
C LYS A 64 3.71 -10.94 1.45
N ALA A 65 2.67 -10.15 1.67
CA ALA A 65 1.27 -10.58 1.55
C ALA A 65 0.74 -10.54 0.10
N VAL A 66 1.22 -9.63 -0.75
CA VAL A 66 0.75 -9.48 -2.14
C VAL A 66 0.93 -10.76 -2.96
N PRO A 67 2.08 -11.47 -2.96
CA PRO A 67 2.25 -12.69 -3.76
C PRO A 67 1.27 -13.82 -3.43
N VAL A 68 0.81 -13.88 -2.18
CA VAL A 68 -0.16 -14.90 -1.71
C VAL A 68 -1.61 -14.41 -1.74
N THR A 69 -1.82 -13.13 -2.05
CA THR A 69 -3.15 -12.53 -2.20
C THR A 69 -3.39 -12.28 -3.68
N ARG A 70 -4.23 -13.09 -4.32
CA ARG A 70 -4.53 -12.93 -5.76
C ARG A 70 -5.03 -11.51 -6.03
N LEU A 71 -4.21 -10.71 -6.73
CA LEU A 71 -4.56 -9.37 -7.17
C LEU A 71 -5.37 -9.44 -8.48
N PRO A 72 -6.63 -8.98 -8.48
CA PRO A 72 -7.41 -8.93 -9.71
C PRO A 72 -6.91 -7.80 -10.64
N PRO A 73 -6.89 -8.00 -11.98
CA PRO A 73 -6.46 -6.98 -12.95
C PRO A 73 -7.24 -5.67 -12.88
N GLU A 74 -8.53 -5.74 -12.55
CA GLU A 74 -9.41 -4.59 -12.34
C GLU A 74 -8.97 -3.74 -11.14
N VAL A 75 -8.57 -4.39 -10.04
CA VAL A 75 -8.04 -3.71 -8.85
C VAL A 75 -6.71 -3.03 -9.16
N TRP A 76 -5.83 -3.69 -9.91
CA TRP A 76 -4.55 -3.10 -10.35
C TRP A 76 -4.74 -1.77 -11.10
N ARG A 77 -5.77 -1.67 -11.95
CA ARG A 77 -6.06 -0.44 -12.70
C ARG A 77 -6.63 0.67 -11.82
N LYS A 78 -7.25 0.31 -10.68
CA LYS A 78 -7.98 1.24 -9.81
C LYS A 78 -7.12 1.83 -8.69
N ILE A 79 -6.19 1.05 -8.12
CA ILE A 79 -5.32 1.47 -7.01
C ILE A 79 -4.61 2.83 -7.29
N PRO A 80 -4.02 3.08 -8.49
CA PRO A 80 -3.30 4.32 -8.78
C PRO A 80 -4.12 5.60 -8.57
N PHE A 81 -5.43 5.55 -8.82
CA PHE A 81 -6.31 6.71 -8.66
C PHE A 81 -6.54 7.10 -7.20
N ALA A 82 -6.25 6.19 -6.25
CA ALA A 82 -6.41 6.42 -4.81
C ALA A 82 -7.78 7.02 -4.43
N THR A 83 -8.81 6.65 -5.17
CA THR A 83 -10.21 7.01 -4.92
C THR A 83 -10.93 5.78 -4.38
N ARG A 84 -11.81 5.97 -3.40
CA ARG A 84 -12.54 4.87 -2.75
C ARG A 84 -13.29 4.03 -3.78
N ASP A 85 -13.12 2.70 -3.71
CA ASP A 85 -13.66 1.74 -4.67
C ASP A 85 -13.84 0.37 -4.00
N ASP A 86 -15.02 -0.21 -4.16
CA ASP A 86 -15.42 -1.45 -3.47
C ASP A 86 -14.56 -2.66 -3.84
N ASP A 87 -14.08 -2.76 -5.09
CA ASP A 87 -13.24 -3.88 -5.51
C ASP A 87 -11.85 -3.80 -4.87
N VAL A 88 -11.32 -2.58 -4.75
CA VAL A 88 -10.03 -2.34 -4.10
C VAL A 88 -10.15 -2.60 -2.60
N ASP A 89 -11.24 -2.18 -1.96
CA ASP A 89 -11.50 -2.45 -0.55
C ASP A 89 -11.65 -3.95 -0.26
N ALA A 90 -12.40 -4.68 -1.08
CA ALA A 90 -12.56 -6.13 -0.94
C ALA A 90 -11.22 -6.88 -1.17
N TYR A 91 -10.33 -6.33 -2.00
CA TYR A 91 -8.96 -6.82 -2.10
C TYR A 91 -8.15 -6.52 -0.82
N LEU A 92 -8.23 -5.29 -0.30
CA LEU A 92 -7.53 -4.89 0.92
C LEU A 92 -7.99 -5.68 2.15
N ASP A 93 -9.27 -6.05 2.24
CA ASP A 93 -9.81 -6.90 3.32
C ASP A 93 -9.14 -8.29 3.32
N ARG A 94 -8.99 -8.89 2.14
CA ARG A 94 -8.28 -10.18 1.99
C ARG A 94 -6.79 -10.05 2.26
N LEU A 95 -6.18 -8.96 1.78
CA LEU A 95 -4.76 -8.68 1.99
C LEU A 95 -4.45 -8.47 3.48
N GLN A 96 -5.33 -7.78 4.21
CA GLN A 96 -5.14 -7.45 5.62
C GLN A 96 -4.95 -8.70 6.48
N ALA A 97 -5.69 -9.78 6.23
CA ALA A 97 -5.51 -11.04 6.96
C ALA A 97 -4.08 -11.60 6.83
N ASN A 98 -3.48 -11.49 5.64
CA ASN A 98 -2.11 -11.92 5.37
C ASN A 98 -1.07 -10.95 5.96
N VAL A 99 -1.33 -9.63 5.88
CA VAL A 99 -0.48 -8.59 6.46
C VAL A 99 -0.41 -8.72 7.99
N SER A 100 -1.54 -8.93 8.66
CA SER A 100 -1.58 -9.15 10.11
C SER A 100 -0.79 -10.39 10.53
N GLY A 101 -0.76 -11.44 9.71
CA GLY A 101 0.10 -12.61 9.94
C GLY A 101 1.59 -12.26 9.82
N ALA A 102 1.97 -11.47 8.81
CA ALA A 102 3.35 -11.05 8.57
C ALA A 102 3.90 -10.03 9.60
N LEU A 103 3.02 -9.30 10.29
CA LEU A 103 3.38 -8.33 11.33
C LEU A 103 3.55 -8.95 12.72
N ARG A 104 3.11 -10.20 12.94
CA ARG A 104 3.30 -10.88 14.23
C ARG A 104 4.74 -11.41 14.34
N PRO A 105 5.43 -11.21 15.47
CA PRO A 105 6.71 -11.87 15.72
C PRO A 105 6.50 -13.38 15.79
N HIS A 106 7.36 -14.14 15.12
CA HIS A 106 7.49 -15.59 15.29
C HIS A 106 8.13 -15.93 16.63
#